data_AF-A0A8T4GGX0-F1
#
_entry.id   AF-A0A8T4GGX0-F1
#
_cell.length_a   1.000
_cell.length_b   1.000
_cell.length_c   1.000
_cell.angle_alpha   90.00
_cell.angle_beta   90.00
_cell.angle_gamma   90.00
#
_symmetry.space_group_name_H-M   'P 1'
#
loop_
_entity.id
_entity.type
_entity.pdbx_description
1 polymer ?
#
loop_
_entity_poly.entity_id
_entity_poly.type
_entity_poly.pdbx_seq_one_letter_code
_entity_poly.pdbx_strand_id
1 'polypeptide(L)'
;MRVLGIEGTAWCASAALHDTETDETRIESNPYEPESGGIHPREAAEHMADAIPEVVDTVLSDAAAEPGDRGIDAVAFSRGPGLGPCLRVVGTAARSLAGALDVPLVGVNHMVAHLEVGRHRSGFENPVCLNASGANAHLLGYHDGRYRILGETMDAGVGNAIDKFTRHVGWSHPGGPKVEAAAVEADGGALLDLPYVVKGMDFSFSGISSAANDAYDDGEPIEEVCFALQEHVFGMLTEVSERALSLTGADELVLGGGVGQNDRLREMLDTMCAARDAEFYAPESKFLRDNAGMIAILGAKMAAAGDTLQIPESSIDPNFRPDEVPVTWRSDASSVGYGGTSDRGSREVESGSDDPAHGSRESYRDRRGAEAVVEIVEEGRVDEASRVDEGIDGGVASRLVVKRRVPKRYRHPELDRSIRRDRTVSEARLTSEARRAGVPTPLVHDVDVPNATLTLQHVGDHDLAADLDGVSKATEKRGAAEGENSRRPEGWARTVGEHLARLHSAGMVHGDPTTRNVRVGDRRLNADRTGREGVDQAAADVFLIDFGLGYHSGHVEDHAMDLHVFEGSVVATAAEPEPLIEAFESGYGEYGNREVLDRLRDVRGRGRYQ
;
A
#
# COMPACT_ATOMS: atom_id res chain seq x y z
N MET A 1 -17.52 1.63 -31.00
CA MET A 1 -17.60 2.97 -30.36
C MET A 1 -16.24 3.64 -30.48
N ARG A 2 -16.21 4.89 -30.96
CA ARG A 2 -15.02 5.72 -31.11
C ARG A 2 -15.09 6.90 -30.13
N VAL A 3 -14.10 7.00 -29.24
CA VAL A 3 -14.08 8.04 -28.20
C VAL A 3 -12.86 8.93 -28.40
N LEU A 4 -13.11 10.24 -28.44
CA LEU A 4 -12.05 11.24 -28.45
C LEU A 4 -11.75 11.67 -27.02
N GLY A 5 -10.54 11.38 -26.54
CA GLY A 5 -10.04 11.80 -25.24
C GLY A 5 -9.27 13.11 -25.32
N ILE A 6 -9.36 13.93 -24.27
CA ILE A 6 -8.54 15.14 -24.07
C ILE A 6 -7.91 15.09 -22.67
N GLU A 7 -6.59 15.19 -22.60
CA GLU A 7 -5.80 15.22 -21.36
C GLU A 7 -5.00 16.52 -21.27
N GLY A 8 -4.96 17.08 -20.06
CA GLY A 8 -4.19 18.29 -19.77
C GLY A 8 -4.34 18.69 -18.31
N THR A 9 -4.11 17.73 -17.41
CA THR A 9 -4.12 17.96 -15.96
C THR A 9 -2.91 18.78 -15.49
N ALA A 10 -1.76 18.67 -16.16
CA ALA A 10 -0.51 19.26 -15.71
C ALA A 10 0.24 20.05 -16.80
N TRP A 11 1.17 19.42 -17.52
CA TRP A 11 2.10 20.08 -18.45
C TRP A 11 2.00 19.54 -19.89
N CYS A 12 1.38 18.38 -20.08
CA CYS A 12 1.21 17.78 -21.40
C CYS A 12 -0.19 18.04 -21.94
N ALA A 13 -0.29 18.79 -23.03
CA ALA A 13 -1.53 18.87 -23.82
C ALA A 13 -1.63 17.62 -24.70
N SER A 14 -2.72 16.87 -24.61
CA SER A 14 -2.87 15.66 -25.42
C SER A 14 -4.31 15.44 -25.86
N ALA A 15 -4.46 14.88 -27.07
CA ALA A 15 -5.70 14.36 -27.60
C ALA A 15 -5.51 12.94 -28.14
N ALA A 16 -6.55 12.13 -28.10
CA ALA A 16 -6.48 10.78 -28.62
C ALA A 16 -7.81 10.31 -29.17
N LEU A 17 -7.77 9.41 -30.15
CA LEU A 17 -8.93 8.66 -30.61
C LEU A 17 -8.74 7.19 -30.27
N HIS A 18 -9.69 6.62 -29.53
CA HIS A 18 -9.74 5.20 -29.24
C HIS A 18 -10.94 4.56 -29.94
N ASP A 19 -10.68 3.47 -30.68
CA ASP A 19 -11.71 2.65 -31.30
C ASP A 19 -11.83 1.30 -30.58
N THR A 20 -12.98 1.09 -29.95
CA THR A 20 -13.29 -0.13 -29.18
C THR A 20 -13.47 -1.38 -30.06
N GLU A 21 -13.70 -1.22 -31.37
CA GLU A 21 -13.82 -2.37 -32.30
C GLU A 21 -12.44 -2.95 -32.63
N THR A 22 -11.44 -2.09 -32.84
CA THR A 22 -10.08 -2.49 -33.23
C THR A 22 -9.09 -2.54 -32.07
N ASP A 23 -9.47 -1.99 -30.92
CA ASP A 23 -8.60 -1.72 -29.76
C ASP A 23 -7.41 -0.79 -30.07
N GLU A 24 -7.49 -0.04 -31.16
CA GLU A 24 -6.48 0.93 -31.54
C GLU A 24 -6.67 2.25 -30.77
N THR A 25 -5.55 2.87 -30.40
CA THR A 25 -5.52 4.19 -29.78
C THR A 25 -4.47 5.03 -30.48
N ARG A 26 -4.88 6.13 -31.09
CA ARG A 26 -3.98 7.13 -31.67
C ARG A 26 -3.88 8.30 -30.71
N ILE A 27 -2.66 8.71 -30.39
CA ILE A 27 -2.38 9.71 -29.37
C ILE A 27 -1.52 10.78 -30.02
N GLU A 28 -1.91 12.03 -29.84
CA GLU A 28 -1.11 13.20 -30.15
C GLU A 28 -0.85 13.97 -28.84
N SER A 29 0.39 14.39 -28.64
CA SER A 29 0.84 15.03 -27.40
C SER A 29 1.82 16.15 -27.68
N ASN A 30 1.57 17.32 -27.08
CA ASN A 30 2.43 18.49 -27.13
C ASN A 30 2.81 18.93 -25.70
N PRO A 31 3.92 18.40 -25.14
CA PRO A 31 4.37 18.75 -23.81
C PRO A 31 4.93 20.18 -23.70
N TYR A 32 4.64 20.86 -22.60
CA TYR A 32 5.30 22.10 -22.20
C TYR A 32 6.65 21.80 -21.53
N GLU A 33 7.74 22.33 -22.09
CA GLU A 33 9.09 22.20 -21.55
C GLU A 33 9.60 23.59 -21.08
N PRO A 34 9.71 23.84 -19.76
CA PRO A 34 10.20 25.12 -19.27
C PRO A 34 11.70 25.29 -19.56
N GLU A 35 12.11 26.50 -19.99
CA GLU A 35 13.52 26.82 -20.24
C GLU A 35 14.39 26.70 -18.96
N SER A 36 13.81 26.95 -17.78
CA SER A 36 14.46 26.80 -16.48
C SER A 36 13.47 26.55 -15.35
N GLY A 37 13.92 25.92 -14.27
CA GLY A 37 13.09 25.68 -13.09
C GLY A 37 12.10 24.53 -13.24
N GLY A 38 10.98 24.60 -12.52
CA GLY A 38 9.90 23.61 -12.57
C GLY A 38 8.67 24.14 -13.31
N ILE A 39 7.61 23.35 -13.38
CA ILE A 39 6.37 23.71 -14.07
C ILE A 39 5.69 24.88 -13.35
N HIS A 40 5.53 26.02 -14.04
CA HIS A 40 4.75 27.15 -13.54
C HIS A 40 3.28 27.04 -13.99
N PRO A 41 2.28 26.98 -13.09
CA PRO A 41 0.89 26.68 -13.47
C PRO A 41 0.27 27.64 -14.49
N ARG A 42 0.70 28.90 -14.50
CA ARG A 42 0.24 29.89 -15.48
C ARG A 42 0.83 29.64 -16.87
N GLU A 43 2.12 29.33 -16.94
CA GLU A 43 2.81 29.11 -18.22
C GLU A 43 2.34 27.81 -18.87
N ALA A 44 2.16 26.75 -18.06
CA ALA A 44 1.55 25.51 -18.52
C ALA A 44 0.13 25.73 -19.10
N ALA A 45 -0.69 26.57 -18.44
CA ALA A 45 -2.03 26.89 -18.94
C ALA A 45 -2.01 27.78 -20.19
N GLU A 46 -1.07 28.72 -20.31
CA GLU A 46 -0.86 29.52 -21.52
C GLU A 46 -0.45 28.62 -22.70
N HIS A 47 0.48 27.68 -22.50
CA HIS A 47 0.82 26.66 -23.50
C HIS A 47 -0.38 25.80 -23.89
N MET A 48 -1.15 25.30 -22.92
CA MET A 48 -2.33 24.47 -23.20
C MET A 48 -3.41 25.19 -24.01
N ALA A 49 -3.55 26.51 -23.86
CA ALA A 49 -4.57 27.27 -24.57
C ALA A 49 -4.38 27.21 -26.10
N ASP A 50 -3.12 27.16 -26.55
CA ASP A 50 -2.75 27.03 -27.96
C ASP A 50 -2.61 25.55 -28.37
N ALA A 51 -1.97 24.73 -27.53
CA ALA A 51 -1.63 23.34 -27.85
C ALA A 51 -2.82 22.38 -27.87
N ILE A 52 -3.83 22.54 -27.00
CA ILE A 52 -5.00 21.65 -26.97
C ILE A 52 -5.79 21.69 -28.29
N PRO A 53 -6.14 22.87 -28.85
CA PRO A 53 -6.75 22.95 -30.18
C PRO A 53 -5.93 22.25 -31.27
N GLU A 54 -4.60 22.40 -31.28
CA GLU A 54 -3.71 21.81 -32.30
C GLU A 54 -3.69 20.28 -32.26
N VAL A 55 -3.55 19.69 -31.07
CA VAL A 55 -3.53 18.23 -30.93
C VAL A 55 -4.90 17.62 -31.24
N VAL A 56 -6.00 18.32 -30.89
CA VAL A 56 -7.36 17.89 -31.22
C VAL A 56 -7.59 17.95 -32.74
N ASP A 57 -7.17 19.03 -33.41
CA ASP A 57 -7.31 19.18 -34.86
C ASP A 57 -6.54 18.10 -35.62
N THR A 58 -5.34 17.77 -35.16
CA THR A 58 -4.53 16.66 -35.70
C THR A 58 -5.29 15.33 -35.61
N VAL A 59 -5.79 14.98 -34.42
CA VAL A 59 -6.52 13.72 -34.19
C VAL A 59 -7.81 13.66 -35.01
N LEU A 60 -8.55 14.76 -35.13
CA LEU A 60 -9.77 14.85 -35.94
C LEU A 60 -9.48 14.73 -37.44
N SER A 61 -8.42 15.37 -37.91
CA SER A 61 -7.97 15.30 -39.30
C SER A 61 -7.58 13.88 -39.68
N ASP A 62 -6.83 13.20 -38.81
CA ASP A 62 -6.45 11.80 -38.99
C ASP A 62 -7.68 10.88 -39.00
N ALA A 63 -8.65 11.11 -38.10
CA ALA A 63 -9.90 10.36 -38.07
C ALA A 63 -10.73 10.53 -39.36
N ALA A 64 -10.75 11.74 -39.91
CA ALA A 64 -11.47 12.07 -41.15
C ALA A 64 -10.78 11.51 -42.41
N ALA A 65 -9.47 11.24 -42.34
CA ALA A 65 -8.72 10.63 -43.44
C ALA A 65 -8.93 9.11 -43.55
N GLU A 66 -9.55 8.47 -42.56
CA GLU A 66 -9.76 7.04 -42.57
C GLU A 66 -10.88 6.58 -43.51
N PRO A 67 -10.74 5.40 -44.14
CA PRO A 67 -11.80 4.83 -44.96
C PRO A 67 -13.04 4.47 -44.13
N GLY A 68 -14.19 5.01 -44.53
CA GLY A 68 -15.49 4.73 -43.92
C GLY A 68 -16.03 5.92 -43.15
N ASP A 69 -17.33 6.19 -43.30
CA ASP A 69 -18.00 7.29 -42.60
C ASP A 69 -18.26 6.91 -41.14
N ARG A 70 -17.19 6.96 -40.32
CA ARG A 70 -17.17 6.56 -38.91
C ARG A 70 -16.93 7.78 -38.03
N GLY A 71 -18.01 8.36 -37.54
CA GLY A 71 -17.99 9.50 -36.62
C GLY A 71 -17.42 9.17 -35.24
N ILE A 72 -17.27 10.21 -34.42
CA ILE A 72 -16.96 10.11 -33.00
C ILE A 72 -18.27 9.88 -32.25
N ASP A 73 -18.28 8.95 -31.30
CA ASP A 73 -19.47 8.58 -30.52
C ASP A 73 -19.54 9.27 -29.15
N ALA A 74 -18.40 9.72 -28.61
CA ALA A 74 -18.33 10.45 -27.35
C ALA A 74 -17.02 11.25 -27.22
N VAL A 75 -17.04 12.29 -26.38
CA VAL A 75 -15.84 13.04 -25.99
C VAL A 75 -15.57 12.80 -24.51
N ALA A 76 -14.38 12.35 -24.18
CA ALA A 76 -13.91 12.16 -22.81
C ALA A 76 -12.84 13.21 -22.47
N PHE A 77 -12.80 13.66 -21.22
CA PHE A 77 -11.78 14.61 -20.77
C PHE A 77 -11.31 14.33 -19.35
N SER A 78 -10.06 14.69 -19.08
CA SER A 78 -9.49 14.65 -17.74
C SER A 78 -10.16 15.69 -16.84
N ARG A 79 -11.10 15.25 -15.99
CA ARG A 79 -11.87 16.12 -15.08
C ARG A 79 -11.05 16.55 -13.86
N GLY A 80 -10.10 15.70 -13.46
CA GLY A 80 -9.23 15.88 -12.30
C GLY A 80 -8.58 14.56 -11.84
N PRO A 81 -7.68 14.61 -10.84
CA PRO A 81 -7.15 15.82 -10.20
C PRO A 81 -6.14 16.53 -11.12
N GLY A 82 -5.73 17.76 -10.78
CA GLY A 82 -4.74 18.50 -11.58
C GLY A 82 -4.70 20.01 -11.36
N LEU A 83 -3.86 20.71 -12.13
CA LEU A 83 -3.71 22.16 -12.09
C LEU A 83 -5.00 22.83 -12.57
N GLY A 84 -5.69 23.51 -11.65
CA GLY A 84 -6.97 24.19 -11.94
C GLY A 84 -6.97 25.06 -13.21
N PRO A 85 -5.94 25.90 -13.48
CA PRO A 85 -5.85 26.65 -14.73
C PRO A 85 -5.84 25.76 -15.99
N CYS A 86 -5.09 24.67 -15.99
CA CYS A 86 -4.97 23.70 -17.09
C CYS A 86 -6.28 22.94 -17.30
N LEU A 87 -6.87 22.41 -16.22
CA LEU A 87 -8.16 21.71 -16.25
C LEU A 87 -9.28 22.57 -16.87
N ARG A 88 -9.30 23.89 -16.61
CA ARG A 88 -10.30 24.79 -17.21
C ARG A 88 -10.19 24.88 -18.72
N VAL A 89 -8.97 24.87 -19.27
CA VAL A 89 -8.73 24.85 -20.72
C VAL A 89 -9.27 23.55 -21.30
N VAL A 90 -8.86 22.41 -20.74
CA VAL A 90 -9.30 21.07 -21.18
C VAL A 90 -10.81 20.91 -21.13
N GLY A 91 -11.43 21.23 -19.99
CA GLY A 91 -12.89 21.11 -19.85
C GLY A 91 -13.64 22.02 -20.82
N THR A 92 -13.10 23.19 -21.16
CA THR A 92 -13.72 24.11 -22.12
C THR A 92 -13.63 23.57 -23.54
N ALA A 93 -12.47 23.04 -23.94
CA ALA A 93 -12.30 22.37 -25.22
C ALA A 93 -13.24 21.17 -25.36
N ALA A 94 -13.29 20.31 -24.34
CA ALA A 94 -14.14 19.11 -24.33
C ALA A 94 -15.64 19.43 -24.44
N ARG A 95 -16.14 20.40 -23.65
CA ARG A 95 -17.54 20.86 -23.74
C ARG A 95 -17.89 21.41 -25.12
N SER A 96 -16.99 22.23 -25.68
CA SER A 96 -17.20 22.84 -26.99
C SER A 96 -17.24 21.79 -28.09
N LEU A 97 -16.33 20.82 -28.04
CA LEU A 97 -16.25 19.74 -29.00
C LEU A 97 -17.44 18.78 -28.90
N ALA A 98 -17.81 18.35 -27.70
CA ALA A 98 -18.99 17.50 -27.48
C ALA A 98 -20.27 18.15 -28.01
N GLY A 99 -20.45 19.45 -27.73
CA GLY A 99 -21.60 20.22 -28.25
C GLY A 99 -21.58 20.44 -29.76
N ALA A 100 -20.40 20.61 -30.37
CA ALA A 100 -20.27 20.77 -31.81
C ALA A 100 -20.53 19.45 -32.58
N LEU A 101 -20.13 18.32 -32.01
CA LEU A 101 -20.35 16.98 -32.57
C LEU A 101 -21.73 16.41 -32.21
N ASP A 102 -22.46 17.02 -31.26
CA ASP A 102 -23.72 16.52 -30.69
C ASP A 102 -23.59 15.11 -30.09
N VAL A 103 -22.54 14.90 -29.29
CA VAL A 103 -22.21 13.61 -28.66
C VAL A 103 -22.11 13.71 -27.14
N PRO A 104 -22.29 12.60 -26.40
CA PRO A 104 -22.09 12.56 -24.96
C PRO A 104 -20.70 13.03 -24.52
N LEU A 105 -20.67 13.69 -23.35
CA LEU A 105 -19.45 14.12 -22.67
C LEU A 105 -19.17 13.20 -21.48
N VAL A 106 -17.93 12.78 -21.29
CA VAL A 106 -17.49 11.91 -20.19
C VAL A 106 -16.39 12.60 -19.37
N GLY A 107 -16.60 12.75 -18.07
CA GLY A 107 -15.60 13.32 -17.17
C GLY A 107 -14.81 12.24 -16.45
N VAL A 108 -13.55 12.07 -16.84
CA VAL A 108 -12.69 10.97 -16.41
C VAL A 108 -11.78 11.39 -15.26
N ASN A 109 -11.62 10.53 -14.25
CA ASN A 109 -10.60 10.69 -13.23
C ASN A 109 -9.23 10.25 -13.77
N HIS A 110 -8.26 11.15 -13.74
CA HIS A 110 -6.93 10.96 -14.30
C HIS A 110 -6.15 9.82 -13.63
N MET A 111 -6.25 9.68 -12.30
CA MET A 111 -5.53 8.62 -11.59
C MET A 111 -6.12 7.24 -11.88
N VAL A 112 -7.46 7.16 -12.00
CA VAL A 112 -8.15 5.92 -12.41
C VAL A 112 -7.85 5.58 -13.87
N ALA A 113 -7.67 6.58 -14.74
CA ALA A 113 -7.30 6.35 -16.14
C ALA A 113 -5.95 5.63 -16.28
N HIS A 114 -4.93 6.03 -15.52
CA HIS A 114 -3.63 5.36 -15.44
C HIS A 114 -3.75 3.89 -15.01
N LEU A 115 -4.60 3.60 -14.04
CA LEU A 115 -4.88 2.21 -13.61
C LEU A 115 -5.58 1.43 -14.72
N GLU A 116 -6.65 2.00 -15.27
CA GLU A 116 -7.54 1.33 -16.22
C GLU A 116 -6.86 1.03 -17.55
N VAL A 117 -5.95 1.89 -18.03
CA VAL A 117 -5.13 1.57 -19.21
C VAL A 117 -4.20 0.40 -18.94
N GLY A 118 -3.58 0.33 -17.74
CA GLY A 118 -2.76 -0.80 -17.33
C GLY A 118 -3.54 -2.11 -17.23
N ARG A 119 -4.71 -2.07 -16.59
CA ARG A 119 -5.61 -3.23 -16.50
C ARG A 119 -6.10 -3.67 -17.88
N HIS A 120 -6.52 -2.72 -18.72
CA HIS A 120 -7.03 -3.00 -20.06
C HIS A 120 -5.99 -3.69 -20.95
N ARG A 121 -4.75 -3.23 -20.90
CA ARG A 121 -3.66 -3.74 -21.74
C ARG A 121 -3.03 -5.04 -21.22
N SER A 122 -3.06 -5.28 -19.91
CA SER A 122 -2.61 -6.54 -19.30
C SER A 122 -3.63 -7.67 -19.46
N GLY A 123 -4.92 -7.34 -19.45
CA GLY A 123 -5.99 -8.33 -19.34
C GLY A 123 -6.23 -8.80 -17.90
N PHE A 124 -5.58 -8.19 -16.91
CA PHE A 124 -5.75 -8.49 -15.50
C PHE A 124 -7.17 -8.21 -15.03
N GLU A 125 -7.68 -9.07 -14.16
CA GLU A 125 -9.04 -8.93 -13.65
C GLU A 125 -9.09 -7.89 -12.52
N ASN A 126 -8.23 -8.03 -11.51
CA ASN A 126 -8.25 -7.23 -10.28
C ASN A 126 -6.85 -6.83 -9.79
N PRO A 127 -6.09 -6.09 -10.61
CA PRO A 127 -4.75 -5.70 -10.21
C PRO A 127 -4.76 -4.67 -9.10
N VAL A 128 -3.75 -4.76 -8.24
CA VAL A 128 -3.27 -3.59 -7.50
C VAL A 128 -2.53 -2.70 -8.49
N CYS A 129 -2.69 -1.39 -8.37
CA CYS A 129 -2.00 -0.41 -9.21
C CYS A 129 -1.09 0.46 -8.38
N LEU A 130 0.20 0.45 -8.70
CA LEU A 130 1.12 1.51 -8.28
C LEU A 130 1.04 2.63 -9.33
N ASN A 131 0.42 3.75 -8.98
CA ASN A 131 0.45 4.95 -9.80
C ASN A 131 1.51 5.92 -9.26
N ALA A 132 2.66 6.00 -9.93
CA ALA A 132 3.81 6.81 -9.54
C ALA A 132 4.01 7.97 -10.52
N SER A 133 3.53 9.16 -10.17
CA SER A 133 3.58 10.36 -11.02
C SER A 133 4.45 11.47 -10.39
N GLY A 134 4.54 12.61 -11.10
CA GLY A 134 5.25 13.79 -10.62
C GLY A 134 4.64 14.34 -9.33
N ALA A 135 3.31 14.48 -9.30
CA ALA A 135 2.59 15.11 -8.22
C ALA A 135 2.14 14.14 -7.12
N ASN A 136 1.86 12.88 -7.48
CA ASN A 136 1.23 11.92 -6.59
C ASN A 136 1.92 10.54 -6.67
N ALA A 137 1.77 9.76 -5.61
CA ALA A 137 2.05 8.34 -5.64
C ALA A 137 0.96 7.62 -4.85
N HIS A 138 0.21 6.74 -5.50
CA HIS A 138 -0.90 6.00 -4.89
C HIS A 138 -0.78 4.51 -5.18
N LEU A 139 -1.14 3.70 -4.19
CA LEU A 139 -1.46 2.29 -4.35
C LEU A 139 -2.97 2.16 -4.39
N LEU A 140 -3.52 1.71 -5.51
CA LEU A 140 -4.96 1.61 -5.73
C LEU A 140 -5.38 0.14 -5.84
N GLY A 141 -6.50 -0.22 -5.23
CA GLY A 141 -7.11 -1.55 -5.34
C GLY A 141 -8.63 -1.46 -5.49
N TYR A 142 -9.22 -2.33 -6.30
CA TYR A 142 -10.67 -2.32 -6.53
C TYR A 142 -11.43 -3.00 -5.37
N HIS A 143 -12.30 -2.26 -4.69
CA HIS A 143 -13.09 -2.80 -3.60
C HIS A 143 -14.46 -2.11 -3.52
N ASP A 144 -15.52 -2.93 -3.55
CA ASP A 144 -16.92 -2.51 -3.39
C ASP A 144 -17.31 -1.36 -4.35
N GLY A 145 -17.18 -1.63 -5.65
CA GLY A 145 -17.60 -0.68 -6.68
C GLY A 145 -16.72 0.58 -6.81
N ARG A 146 -15.56 0.65 -6.15
CA ARG A 146 -14.65 1.81 -6.18
C ARG A 146 -13.19 1.39 -6.17
N TYR A 147 -12.30 2.27 -6.64
CA TYR A 147 -10.86 2.11 -6.45
C TYR A 147 -10.44 2.78 -5.14
N ARG A 148 -10.00 2.00 -4.16
CA ARG A 148 -9.57 2.50 -2.84
C ARG A 148 -8.08 2.80 -2.83
N ILE A 149 -7.71 3.85 -2.11
CA ILE A 149 -6.30 4.15 -1.81
C ILE A 149 -5.82 3.24 -0.68
N LEU A 150 -4.97 2.28 -1.04
CA LEU A 150 -4.33 1.34 -0.12
C LEU A 150 -3.12 1.98 0.58
N GLY A 151 -2.47 2.94 -0.06
CA GLY A 151 -1.37 3.72 0.48
C GLY A 151 -1.04 4.92 -0.40
N GLU A 152 -0.52 5.99 0.19
CA GLU A 152 -0.18 7.22 -0.53
C GLU A 152 1.08 7.91 0.00
N THR A 153 1.61 8.85 -0.78
CA THR A 153 2.66 9.74 -0.30
C THR A 153 2.11 10.70 0.76
N MET A 154 2.79 10.83 1.89
CA MET A 154 2.45 11.76 2.98
C MET A 154 2.79 13.22 2.65
N ASP A 155 3.60 13.47 1.61
CA ASP A 155 4.09 14.80 1.28
C ASP A 155 4.02 15.16 -0.21
N ALA A 156 5.07 14.93 -0.98
CA ALA A 156 5.18 15.25 -2.39
C ALA A 156 5.19 13.96 -3.21
N GLY A 157 4.72 14.04 -4.45
CA GLY A 157 4.92 12.96 -5.41
C GLY A 157 6.39 12.64 -5.63
N VAL A 158 6.65 11.39 -6.00
CA VAL A 158 8.01 10.88 -6.23
C VAL A 158 8.75 11.68 -7.30
N GLY A 159 8.09 12.04 -8.40
CA GLY A 159 8.75 12.82 -9.46
C GLY A 159 9.09 14.24 -9.01
N ASN A 160 8.27 14.87 -8.16
CA ASN A 160 8.60 16.16 -7.55
C ASN A 160 9.81 16.08 -6.61
N ALA A 161 9.97 14.98 -5.87
CA ALA A 161 11.14 14.76 -5.02
C ALA A 161 12.43 14.65 -5.85
N ILE A 162 12.37 13.92 -6.97
CA ILE A 162 13.46 13.81 -7.94
C ILE A 162 13.75 15.17 -8.59
N ASP A 163 12.72 15.85 -9.10
CA ASP A 163 12.85 17.16 -9.75
C ASP A 163 13.34 18.26 -8.79
N LYS A 164 13.13 18.12 -7.48
CA LYS A 164 13.70 19.02 -6.48
C LYS A 164 15.22 18.86 -6.40
N PHE A 165 15.72 17.62 -6.40
CA PHE A 165 17.15 17.34 -6.44
C PHE A 165 17.78 17.81 -7.76
N THR A 166 17.17 17.47 -8.90
CA THR A 166 17.74 17.86 -10.21
C THR A 166 17.83 19.38 -10.39
N ARG A 167 16.87 20.13 -9.85
CA ARG A 167 16.95 21.60 -9.82
C ARG A 167 18.07 22.12 -8.93
N HIS A 168 18.36 21.45 -7.81
CA HIS A 168 19.47 21.82 -6.91
C HIS A 168 20.82 21.72 -7.64
N VAL A 169 21.02 20.66 -8.42
CA VAL A 169 22.24 20.45 -9.23
C VAL A 169 22.23 21.20 -10.57
N GLY A 170 21.22 22.04 -10.82
CA GLY A 170 21.15 22.93 -12.00
C GLY A 170 20.62 22.28 -13.29
N TRP A 171 19.96 21.14 -13.22
CA TRP A 171 19.33 20.50 -14.38
C TRP A 171 17.90 21.01 -14.62
N SER A 172 17.53 21.20 -15.90
CA SER A 172 16.15 21.50 -16.31
C SER A 172 15.21 20.30 -16.15
N HIS A 173 13.90 20.55 -16.10
CA HIS A 173 12.88 19.50 -16.23
C HIS A 173 12.92 18.89 -17.66
N PRO A 174 12.64 17.58 -17.84
CA PRO A 174 12.35 16.56 -16.82
C PRO A 174 13.62 16.01 -16.12
N GLY A 175 13.56 15.84 -14.81
CA GLY A 175 14.68 15.37 -13.99
C GLY A 175 14.85 13.84 -13.99
N GLY A 176 13.75 13.08 -14.02
CA GLY A 176 13.75 11.62 -13.95
C GLY A 176 14.75 10.92 -14.88
N PRO A 177 14.67 11.15 -16.22
CA PRO A 177 15.60 10.52 -17.17
C PRO A 177 17.07 10.88 -16.96
N LYS A 178 17.36 12.07 -16.40
CA LYS A 178 18.73 12.54 -16.13
C LYS A 178 19.32 11.84 -14.91
N VAL A 179 18.52 11.67 -13.86
CA VAL A 179 18.90 10.88 -12.68
C VAL A 179 19.15 9.43 -13.07
N GLU A 180 18.31 8.86 -13.93
CA GLU A 180 18.52 7.51 -14.46
C GLU A 180 19.81 7.37 -15.25
N ALA A 181 20.08 8.29 -16.18
CA ALA A 181 21.34 8.27 -16.92
C ALA A 181 22.57 8.40 -16.00
N ALA A 182 22.52 9.28 -15.00
CA ALA A 182 23.63 9.47 -14.06
C ALA A 182 23.81 8.26 -13.12
N ALA A 183 22.72 7.63 -12.66
CA ALA A 183 22.77 6.46 -11.79
C ALA A 183 23.44 5.25 -12.47
N VAL A 184 23.29 5.11 -13.79
CA VAL A 184 23.94 4.04 -14.58
C VAL A 184 25.47 4.19 -14.62
N GLU A 185 25.97 5.42 -14.57
CA GLU A 185 27.40 5.73 -14.62
C GLU A 185 28.10 5.61 -13.24
N ALA A 186 27.38 5.21 -12.18
CA ALA A 186 27.96 4.99 -10.86
C ALA A 186 28.91 3.77 -10.89
N ASP A 187 30.22 4.02 -10.76
CA ASP A 187 31.26 2.98 -10.80
C ASP A 187 31.35 2.23 -9.47
N GLY A 188 30.50 1.22 -9.28
CA GLY A 188 30.56 0.32 -8.11
C GLY A 188 30.41 1.02 -6.75
N GLY A 189 29.84 2.23 -6.76
CA GLY A 189 29.83 3.19 -5.67
C GLY A 189 29.06 2.71 -4.45
N ALA A 190 29.58 3.03 -3.27
CA ALA A 190 28.95 2.72 -2.00
C ALA A 190 27.53 3.30 -1.96
N LEU A 191 26.58 2.55 -1.43
CA LEU A 191 25.23 3.07 -1.26
C LEU A 191 25.25 4.17 -0.19
N LEU A 192 25.09 5.42 -0.60
CA LEU A 192 24.95 6.55 0.32
C LEU A 192 23.71 6.34 1.22
N ASP A 193 23.85 6.66 2.50
CA ASP A 193 22.78 6.52 3.49
C ASP A 193 21.77 7.66 3.32
N LEU A 194 20.61 7.37 2.75
CA LEU A 194 19.52 8.32 2.59
C LEU A 194 18.30 7.90 3.42
N PRO A 195 17.45 8.84 3.87
CA PRO A 195 16.27 8.50 4.65
C PRO A 195 15.32 7.54 3.93
N TYR A 196 15.00 6.42 4.58
CA TYR A 196 14.01 5.44 4.12
C TYR A 196 12.76 5.50 5.01
N VAL A 197 11.71 6.20 4.55
CA VAL A 197 10.53 6.52 5.37
C VAL A 197 9.28 5.85 4.82
N VAL A 198 8.95 4.68 5.38
CA VAL A 198 7.70 3.95 5.15
C VAL A 198 6.99 3.76 6.48
N LYS A 199 5.73 4.18 6.58
CA LYS A 199 4.87 4.07 7.77
C LYS A 199 3.58 3.34 7.37
N GLY A 200 3.43 2.09 7.80
CA GLY A 200 2.32 1.24 7.33
C GLY A 200 2.33 1.10 5.80
N MET A 201 1.31 1.66 5.15
CA MET A 201 1.17 1.68 3.69
C MET A 201 1.60 3.01 3.04
N ASP A 202 1.92 4.01 3.86
CA ASP A 202 2.24 5.36 3.41
C ASP A 202 3.75 5.61 3.46
N PHE A 203 4.21 6.57 2.68
CA PHE A 203 5.63 6.83 2.47
C PHE A 203 5.90 8.31 2.25
N SER A 204 7.14 8.74 2.46
CA SER A 204 7.51 10.16 2.44
C SER A 204 8.82 10.38 1.70
N PHE A 205 8.84 11.37 0.82
CA PHE A 205 10.03 11.75 0.04
C PHE A 205 10.58 13.13 0.41
N SER A 206 9.95 13.88 1.33
CA SER A 206 10.44 15.23 1.69
C SER A 206 11.86 15.23 2.26
N GLY A 207 12.19 14.24 3.10
CA GLY A 207 13.51 14.10 3.70
C GLY A 207 14.59 13.65 2.72
N ILE A 208 14.22 12.82 1.74
CA ILE A 208 15.20 12.19 0.84
C ILE A 208 15.82 13.19 -0.13
N SER A 209 15.04 14.14 -0.67
CA SER A 209 15.57 15.17 -1.55
C SER A 209 16.55 16.10 -0.82
N SER A 210 16.29 16.43 0.45
CA SER A 210 17.20 17.26 1.22
C SER A 210 18.50 16.52 1.52
N ALA A 211 18.42 15.25 1.93
CA ALA A 211 19.62 14.43 2.16
C ALA A 211 20.46 14.23 0.88
N ALA A 212 19.81 14.09 -0.28
CA ALA A 212 20.50 14.01 -1.57
C ALA A 212 21.20 15.35 -1.93
N ASN A 213 20.56 16.49 -1.64
CA ASN A 213 21.20 17.80 -1.80
C ASN A 213 22.42 17.95 -0.89
N ASP A 214 22.29 17.58 0.39
CA ASP A 214 23.38 17.66 1.37
C ASP A 214 24.56 16.77 0.95
N ALA A 215 24.31 15.54 0.51
CA ALA A 215 25.36 14.64 -0.01
C ALA A 215 26.10 15.23 -1.22
N TYR A 216 25.38 15.85 -2.15
CA TYR A 216 26.00 16.54 -3.28
C TYR A 216 26.83 17.76 -2.83
N ASP A 217 26.31 18.56 -1.90
CA ASP A 217 27.00 19.75 -1.38
C ASP A 217 28.25 19.37 -0.54
N ASP A 218 28.23 18.20 0.09
CA ASP A 218 29.37 17.60 0.81
C ASP A 218 30.45 17.01 -0.12
N GLY A 219 30.16 16.95 -1.43
CA GLY A 219 31.12 16.58 -2.47
C GLY A 219 31.05 15.14 -2.95
N GLU A 220 29.98 14.41 -2.62
CA GLU A 220 29.76 13.07 -3.18
C GLU A 220 29.54 13.11 -4.70
N PRO A 221 30.04 12.12 -5.46
CA PRO A 221 29.83 12.07 -6.91
C PRO A 221 28.33 12.08 -7.26
N ILE A 222 27.94 12.89 -8.24
CA ILE A 222 26.53 13.05 -8.62
C ILE A 222 25.90 11.73 -9.09
N GLU A 223 26.69 10.88 -9.73
CA GLU A 223 26.31 9.54 -10.16
C GLU A 223 25.94 8.65 -8.97
N GLU A 224 26.73 8.68 -7.89
CA GLU A 224 26.48 7.92 -6.65
C GLU A 224 25.26 8.45 -5.89
N VAL A 225 25.08 9.78 -5.84
CA VAL A 225 23.87 10.41 -5.28
C VAL A 225 22.63 10.00 -6.06
N CYS A 226 22.69 10.02 -7.40
CA CYS A 226 21.58 9.58 -8.26
C CYS A 226 21.26 8.10 -8.05
N PHE A 227 22.29 7.25 -7.98
CA PHE A 227 22.14 5.81 -7.71
C PHE A 227 21.48 5.56 -6.36
N ALA A 228 22.00 6.16 -5.28
CA ALA A 228 21.43 6.01 -3.94
C ALA A 228 19.99 6.54 -3.88
N LEU A 229 19.72 7.71 -4.49
CA LEU A 229 18.38 8.29 -4.54
C LEU A 229 17.39 7.32 -5.20
N GLN A 230 17.75 6.71 -6.34
CA GLN A 230 16.91 5.72 -7.01
C GLN A 230 16.67 4.48 -6.17
N GLU A 231 17.72 3.88 -5.60
CA GLU A 231 17.59 2.66 -4.80
C GLU A 231 16.66 2.85 -3.60
N HIS A 232 16.74 4.01 -2.93
CA HIS A 232 15.88 4.30 -1.79
C HIS A 232 14.45 4.62 -2.21
N VAL A 233 14.25 5.49 -3.21
CA VAL A 233 12.91 5.88 -3.70
C VAL A 233 12.16 4.66 -4.24
N PHE A 234 12.78 3.90 -5.14
CA PHE A 234 12.14 2.74 -5.76
C PHE A 234 12.05 1.55 -4.81
N GLY A 235 12.99 1.42 -3.87
CA GLY A 235 12.88 0.47 -2.76
C GLY A 235 11.62 0.71 -1.93
N MET A 236 11.33 1.97 -1.57
CA MET A 236 10.11 2.35 -0.84
C MET A 236 8.85 2.03 -1.65
N LEU A 237 8.79 2.43 -2.93
CA LEU A 237 7.64 2.15 -3.80
C LEU A 237 7.39 0.64 -4.00
N THR A 238 8.46 -0.13 -4.19
CA THR A 238 8.38 -1.59 -4.35
C THR A 238 7.94 -2.26 -3.06
N GLU A 239 8.40 -1.78 -1.91
CA GLU A 239 7.97 -2.28 -0.62
C GLU A 239 6.48 -2.07 -0.37
N VAL A 240 5.97 -0.85 -0.57
CA VAL A 240 4.54 -0.59 -0.33
C VAL A 240 3.67 -1.32 -1.35
N SER A 241 4.18 -1.58 -2.55
CA SER A 241 3.53 -2.47 -3.53
C SER A 241 3.49 -3.92 -3.04
N GLU A 242 4.59 -4.45 -2.50
CA GLU A 242 4.65 -5.77 -1.88
C GLU A 242 3.67 -5.91 -0.71
N ARG A 243 3.56 -4.87 0.12
CA ARG A 243 2.59 -4.80 1.23
C ARG A 243 1.16 -4.76 0.71
N ALA A 244 0.87 -3.96 -0.32
CA ALA A 244 -0.46 -3.88 -0.92
C ALA A 244 -0.92 -5.23 -1.47
N LEU A 245 -0.06 -5.94 -2.22
CA LEU A 245 -0.35 -7.29 -2.73
C LEU A 245 -0.59 -8.28 -1.59
N SER A 246 0.18 -8.18 -0.49
CA SER A 246 -0.01 -9.04 0.68
C SER A 246 -1.34 -8.76 1.40
N LEU A 247 -1.68 -7.49 1.59
CA LEU A 247 -2.91 -7.06 2.26
C LEU A 247 -4.17 -7.47 1.49
N THR A 248 -4.10 -7.37 0.17
CA THR A 248 -5.22 -7.62 -0.74
C THR A 248 -5.33 -9.07 -1.22
N GLY A 249 -4.29 -9.88 -0.98
CA GLY A 249 -4.17 -11.21 -1.57
C GLY A 249 -4.12 -11.22 -3.10
N ALA A 250 -3.89 -10.08 -3.75
CA ALA A 250 -3.82 -9.98 -5.20
C ALA A 250 -2.46 -10.48 -5.71
N ASP A 251 -2.51 -11.18 -6.84
CA ASP A 251 -1.34 -11.71 -7.55
C ASP A 251 -1.09 -10.94 -8.87
N GLU A 252 -1.69 -9.77 -9.06
CA GLU A 252 -1.59 -8.94 -10.26
C GLU A 252 -1.19 -7.50 -9.87
N LEU A 253 -0.11 -6.97 -10.46
CA LEU A 253 0.35 -5.60 -10.25
C LEU A 253 0.46 -4.86 -11.59
N VAL A 254 -0.21 -3.70 -11.70
CA VAL A 254 -0.02 -2.77 -12.81
C VAL A 254 0.73 -1.51 -12.37
N LEU A 255 1.57 -1.00 -13.26
CA LEU A 255 2.28 0.26 -13.08
C LEU A 255 1.66 1.37 -13.91
N GLY A 256 1.36 2.50 -13.29
CA GLY A 256 0.90 3.74 -13.93
C GLY A 256 1.77 4.94 -13.54
N GLY A 257 1.61 6.03 -14.28
CA GLY A 257 2.31 7.28 -14.01
C GLY A 257 3.74 7.37 -14.59
N GLY A 258 4.18 8.62 -14.83
CA GLY A 258 5.40 8.90 -15.59
C GLY A 258 6.70 8.42 -14.94
N VAL A 259 6.75 8.25 -13.61
CA VAL A 259 7.92 7.67 -12.94
C VAL A 259 8.05 6.18 -13.24
N GLY A 260 6.94 5.52 -13.60
CA GLY A 260 6.96 4.15 -14.10
C GLY A 260 7.74 3.97 -15.41
N GLN A 261 8.23 5.06 -16.03
CA GLN A 261 9.12 4.98 -17.17
C GLN A 261 10.55 4.53 -16.84
N ASN A 262 10.93 4.62 -15.57
CA ASN A 262 12.27 4.28 -15.12
C ASN A 262 12.48 2.75 -15.13
N ASP A 263 13.55 2.31 -15.80
CA ASP A 263 13.84 0.89 -15.99
C ASP A 263 14.21 0.22 -14.67
N ARG A 264 14.92 0.92 -13.77
CA ARG A 264 15.29 0.40 -12.46
C ARG A 264 14.07 0.14 -11.57
N LEU A 265 13.09 1.05 -11.55
CA LEU A 265 11.81 0.83 -10.85
C LEU A 265 11.08 -0.40 -11.40
N ARG A 266 10.98 -0.55 -12.72
CA ARG A 266 10.33 -1.72 -13.34
C ARG A 266 11.05 -3.02 -12.97
N GLU A 267 12.38 -3.03 -12.98
CA GLU A 267 13.19 -4.19 -12.59
C GLU A 267 12.94 -4.60 -11.13
N MET A 268 12.86 -3.63 -10.22
CA MET A 268 12.56 -3.91 -8.81
C MET A 268 11.16 -4.50 -8.62
N LEU A 269 10.15 -3.93 -9.28
CA LEU A 269 8.77 -4.40 -9.23
C LEU A 269 8.63 -5.81 -9.83
N ASP A 270 9.26 -6.05 -10.99
CA ASP A 270 9.27 -7.37 -11.63
C ASP A 270 9.93 -8.42 -10.74
N THR A 271 11.09 -8.11 -10.16
CA THR A 271 11.79 -9.00 -9.21
C THR A 271 10.94 -9.30 -7.98
N MET A 272 10.23 -8.29 -7.45
CA MET A 272 9.33 -8.44 -6.30
C MET A 272 8.13 -9.33 -6.64
N CYS A 273 7.46 -9.08 -7.76
CA CYS A 273 6.32 -9.87 -8.23
C CYS A 273 6.74 -11.33 -8.50
N ALA A 274 7.87 -11.55 -9.20
CA ALA A 274 8.40 -12.88 -9.48
C ALA A 274 8.74 -13.66 -8.20
N ALA A 275 9.29 -13.00 -7.17
CA ALA A 275 9.58 -13.62 -5.87
C ALA A 275 8.30 -14.06 -5.12
N ARG A 276 7.14 -13.53 -5.51
CA ARG A 276 5.84 -13.80 -4.92
C ARG A 276 4.93 -14.71 -5.74
N ASP A 277 5.32 -15.03 -6.97
CA ASP A 277 4.44 -15.69 -7.95
C ASP A 277 3.26 -14.79 -8.38
N ALA A 278 3.49 -13.48 -8.41
CA ALA A 278 2.56 -12.48 -8.92
C ALA A 278 2.98 -12.03 -10.33
N GLU A 279 2.01 -11.60 -11.13
CA GLU A 279 2.21 -11.06 -12.46
C GLU A 279 2.37 -9.53 -12.41
N PHE A 280 3.28 -9.01 -13.23
CA PHE A 280 3.57 -7.59 -13.32
C PHE A 280 3.36 -7.08 -14.74
N TYR A 281 2.70 -5.93 -14.87
CA TYR A 281 2.51 -5.27 -16.16
C TYR A 281 2.78 -3.77 -16.08
N ALA A 282 3.73 -3.31 -16.89
CA ALA A 282 3.94 -1.91 -17.18
C ALA A 282 3.49 -1.63 -18.63
N PRO A 283 2.54 -0.70 -18.86
CA PRO A 283 2.16 -0.28 -20.21
C PRO A 283 3.34 0.28 -21.01
N GLU A 284 3.15 0.36 -22.33
CA GLU A 284 4.08 1.08 -23.21
C GLU A 284 4.32 2.52 -22.71
N SER A 285 5.52 3.05 -22.93
CA SER A 285 5.91 4.42 -22.52
C SER A 285 4.92 5.53 -22.90
N LYS A 286 4.21 5.39 -24.02
CA LYS A 286 3.17 6.34 -24.47
C LYS A 286 1.94 6.39 -23.55
N PHE A 287 1.67 5.32 -22.79
CA PHE A 287 0.56 5.21 -21.84
C PHE A 287 0.97 5.49 -20.38
N LEU A 288 2.27 5.46 -20.08
CA LEU A 288 2.80 5.77 -18.74
C LEU A 288 2.86 7.29 -18.46
N ARG A 289 3.13 8.10 -19.48
CA ARG A 289 3.06 9.57 -19.37
C ARG A 289 1.61 10.04 -19.34
N ASP A 290 1.40 11.29 -18.95
CA ASP A 290 0.09 11.93 -19.14
C ASP A 290 -0.25 11.94 -20.63
N ASN A 291 -1.33 11.26 -21.00
CA ASN A 291 -1.75 11.08 -22.39
C ASN A 291 -3.27 11.02 -22.47
N ALA A 292 -3.85 11.45 -23.59
CA ALA A 292 -5.29 11.34 -23.80
C ALA A 292 -5.76 9.92 -24.14
N GLY A 293 -4.85 9.00 -24.45
CA GLY A 293 -5.19 7.61 -24.75
C GLY A 293 -5.84 6.91 -23.56
N MET A 294 -5.28 7.04 -22.36
CA MET A 294 -5.88 6.52 -21.13
C MET A 294 -7.26 7.13 -20.83
N ILE A 295 -7.43 8.43 -21.14
CA ILE A 295 -8.71 9.14 -20.97
C ILE A 295 -9.75 8.62 -21.97
N ALA A 296 -9.35 8.39 -23.23
CA ALA A 296 -10.24 7.84 -24.25
C ALA A 296 -10.63 6.38 -23.95
N ILE A 297 -9.70 5.55 -23.50
CA ILE A 297 -9.95 4.15 -23.14
C ILE A 297 -10.93 4.05 -21.97
N LEU A 298 -10.67 4.76 -20.86
CA LEU A 298 -11.58 4.78 -19.72
C LEU A 298 -12.91 5.45 -20.09
N GLY A 299 -12.85 6.55 -20.84
CA GLY A 299 -14.03 7.24 -21.34
C GLY A 299 -14.95 6.34 -22.17
N ALA A 300 -14.40 5.45 -23.00
CA ALA A 300 -15.17 4.46 -23.74
C ALA A 300 -15.88 3.44 -22.84
N LYS A 301 -15.21 2.96 -21.79
CA LYS A 301 -15.81 2.05 -20.80
C LYS A 301 -16.95 2.73 -20.03
N MET A 302 -16.74 3.96 -19.59
CA MET A 302 -17.74 4.78 -18.90
C MET A 302 -18.94 5.10 -19.81
N ALA A 303 -18.69 5.55 -21.04
CA ALA A 303 -19.74 5.84 -22.02
C ALA A 303 -20.60 4.60 -22.34
N ALA A 304 -19.97 3.43 -22.50
CA ALA A 304 -20.68 2.18 -22.72
C ALA A 304 -21.56 1.77 -21.52
N ALA A 305 -21.17 2.14 -20.30
CA ALA A 305 -21.96 1.96 -19.09
C ALA A 305 -23.05 3.04 -18.89
N GLY A 306 -23.12 4.04 -19.77
CA GLY A 306 -24.03 5.18 -19.64
C GLY A 306 -23.56 6.26 -18.65
N ASP A 307 -22.33 6.16 -18.15
CA ASP A 307 -21.72 7.13 -17.24
C ASP A 307 -21.22 8.35 -18.02
N THR A 308 -22.13 9.30 -18.20
CA THR A 308 -21.96 10.50 -19.02
C THR A 308 -22.46 11.72 -18.25
N LEU A 309 -21.94 12.89 -18.61
CA LEU A 309 -22.22 14.15 -17.93
C LEU A 309 -23.07 15.07 -18.79
N GLN A 310 -24.01 15.76 -18.16
CA GLN A 310 -24.59 16.96 -18.77
C GLN A 310 -23.57 18.10 -18.69
N ILE A 311 -23.55 18.96 -19.71
CA ILE A 311 -22.60 20.09 -19.77
C ILE A 311 -22.60 20.94 -18.48
N PRO A 312 -23.75 21.30 -17.86
CA PRO A 312 -23.77 22.06 -16.61
C PRO A 312 -23.12 21.34 -15.40
N GLU A 313 -23.02 20.01 -15.44
CA GLU A 313 -22.48 19.16 -14.37
C GLU A 313 -21.00 18.82 -14.59
N SER A 314 -20.43 19.22 -15.74
CA SER A 314 -19.05 18.94 -16.14
C SER A 314 -17.99 19.85 -15.49
N SER A 315 -18.25 20.32 -14.27
CA SER A 315 -17.29 21.11 -13.50
C SER A 315 -15.99 20.34 -13.31
N ILE A 316 -14.88 21.04 -13.47
CA ILE A 316 -13.54 20.50 -13.18
C ILE A 316 -13.34 20.39 -11.67
N ASP A 317 -12.56 19.40 -11.25
CA ASP A 317 -12.24 19.19 -9.85
C ASP A 317 -10.73 18.97 -9.68
N PRO A 318 -9.99 20.01 -9.27
CA PRO A 318 -8.54 19.91 -9.07
C PRO A 318 -8.12 18.86 -8.04
N ASN A 319 -9.01 18.49 -7.12
CA ASN A 319 -8.73 17.57 -6.01
C ASN A 319 -9.46 16.23 -6.18
N PHE A 320 -9.97 15.92 -7.38
CA PHE A 320 -10.81 14.75 -7.62
C PHE A 320 -10.12 13.46 -7.22
N ARG A 321 -10.47 12.89 -6.07
CA ARG A 321 -9.76 11.73 -5.54
C ARG A 321 -10.23 10.46 -6.28
N PRO A 322 -9.34 9.47 -6.49
CA PRO A 322 -9.71 8.22 -7.17
C PRO A 322 -10.74 7.38 -6.39
N ASP A 323 -10.78 7.50 -5.06
CA ASP A 323 -11.72 6.82 -4.14
C ASP A 323 -13.15 7.41 -4.19
N GLU A 324 -13.30 8.63 -4.69
CA GLU A 324 -14.61 9.27 -4.91
C GLU A 324 -15.34 8.74 -6.15
N VAL A 325 -14.63 8.09 -7.07
CA VAL A 325 -15.15 7.65 -8.38
C VAL A 325 -15.94 6.34 -8.25
N PRO A 326 -17.26 6.33 -8.50
CA PRO A 326 -17.98 5.08 -8.64
C PRO A 326 -17.56 4.38 -9.92
N VAL A 327 -17.22 3.09 -9.82
CA VAL A 327 -16.82 2.27 -10.96
C VAL A 327 -18.07 1.62 -11.56
N THR A 328 -18.66 2.31 -12.53
CA THR A 328 -19.91 1.92 -13.19
C THR A 328 -19.72 0.92 -14.33
N TRP A 329 -18.49 0.78 -14.84
CA TRP A 329 -18.14 -0.01 -16.03
C TRP A 329 -17.68 -1.44 -15.73
N ARG A 330 -17.82 -1.92 -14.48
CA ARG A 330 -17.48 -3.28 -14.06
C ARG A 330 -18.72 -3.93 -13.47
N SER A 331 -19.36 -4.85 -14.18
CA SER A 331 -20.66 -5.41 -13.79
C SER A 331 -20.62 -6.67 -12.92
N ASP A 332 -19.46 -7.30 -12.68
CA ASP A 332 -19.33 -8.53 -11.88
C ASP A 332 -17.89 -8.71 -11.33
N ALA A 333 -17.23 -7.63 -10.93
CA ALA A 333 -15.84 -7.71 -10.49
C ALA A 333 -15.75 -8.24 -9.05
N SER A 334 -15.03 -9.34 -8.84
CA SER A 334 -14.57 -9.74 -7.50
C SER A 334 -13.74 -8.61 -6.91
N SER A 335 -14.04 -8.19 -5.68
CA SER A 335 -13.20 -7.23 -4.96
C SER A 335 -11.81 -7.82 -4.77
N VAL A 336 -10.76 -6.99 -4.76
CA VAL A 336 -9.52 -7.42 -4.12
C VAL A 336 -9.86 -7.73 -2.65
N GLY A 337 -9.59 -8.97 -2.24
CA GLY A 337 -10.03 -9.46 -0.94
C GLY A 337 -9.29 -8.72 0.16
N TYR A 338 -10.00 -8.06 1.08
CA TYR A 338 -9.37 -7.63 2.32
C TYR A 338 -9.13 -8.88 3.15
N GLY A 339 -7.86 -9.27 3.34
CA GLY A 339 -7.50 -10.33 4.28
C GLY A 339 -8.19 -11.67 4.04
N GLY A 340 -8.01 -12.26 2.87
CA GLY A 340 -8.53 -13.59 2.58
C GLY A 340 -7.58 -14.35 1.67
N THR A 341 -6.62 -15.07 2.26
CA THR A 341 -6.06 -16.25 1.60
C THR A 341 -7.24 -17.13 1.22
N SER A 342 -7.47 -17.32 -0.07
CA SER A 342 -8.40 -18.34 -0.55
C SER A 342 -8.04 -19.68 0.10
N ASP A 343 -8.95 -20.16 0.95
CA ASP A 343 -9.09 -21.54 1.42
C ASP A 343 -7.76 -22.28 1.70
N ARG A 344 -7.00 -21.86 2.73
CA ARG A 344 -5.89 -22.68 3.26
C ARG A 344 -5.79 -22.56 4.77
N GLY A 345 -6.41 -23.51 5.46
CA GLY A 345 -6.31 -23.67 6.90
C GLY A 345 -4.86 -23.83 7.36
N SER A 346 -4.50 -23.08 8.39
CA SER A 346 -3.32 -23.28 9.22
C SER A 346 -3.39 -24.67 9.85
N ARG A 347 -2.69 -25.64 9.27
CA ARG A 347 -2.37 -26.89 9.97
C ARG A 347 -1.08 -26.71 10.73
N GLU A 348 -1.19 -26.72 12.06
CA GLU A 348 -0.06 -26.99 12.95
C GLU A 348 0.62 -28.30 12.49
N VAL A 349 1.89 -28.19 12.10
CA VAL A 349 2.71 -29.37 11.81
C VAL A 349 3.30 -29.82 13.14
N GLU A 350 2.60 -30.74 13.82
CA GLU A 350 3.22 -31.55 14.86
C GLU A 350 4.37 -32.36 14.25
N SER A 351 5.52 -32.32 14.91
CA SER A 351 6.75 -32.99 14.49
C SER A 351 6.57 -34.51 14.47
N GLY A 352 6.30 -35.08 13.30
CA GLY A 352 6.56 -36.47 12.97
C GLY A 352 7.89 -36.59 12.23
N SER A 353 8.78 -37.43 12.74
CA SER A 353 10.00 -37.86 12.05
C SER A 353 9.70 -38.33 10.62
N ASP A 354 10.40 -37.79 9.61
CA ASP A 354 11.12 -38.57 8.60
C ASP A 354 11.67 -37.72 7.42
N ASP A 355 12.95 -37.97 7.11
CA ASP A 355 13.70 -37.82 5.83
C ASP A 355 13.93 -36.40 5.20
N PRO A 356 15.18 -35.90 5.06
CA PRO A 356 15.48 -34.54 4.57
C PRO A 356 15.32 -34.32 3.05
N ALA A 357 14.82 -35.28 2.28
CA ALA A 357 14.93 -35.25 0.82
C ALA A 357 13.67 -34.81 0.05
N HIS A 358 12.48 -34.70 0.66
CA HIS A 358 11.24 -34.32 -0.04
C HIS A 358 10.32 -33.45 0.83
N GLY A 359 10.60 -32.15 0.91
CA GLY A 359 9.62 -31.16 1.37
C GLY A 359 8.49 -31.01 0.34
N SER A 360 7.22 -31.13 0.78
CA SER A 360 6.06 -30.98 -0.10
C SER A 360 6.03 -29.57 -0.71
N ARG A 361 5.69 -29.48 -2.01
CA ARG A 361 5.57 -28.21 -2.76
C ARG A 361 4.60 -27.18 -2.13
N GLU A 362 3.80 -27.61 -1.16
CA GLU A 362 2.79 -26.80 -0.47
C GLU A 362 3.40 -25.94 0.66
N SER A 363 4.41 -26.44 1.39
CA SER A 363 5.08 -25.70 2.48
C SER A 363 5.94 -24.52 2.00
N TYR A 364 6.31 -24.53 0.72
CA TYR A 364 7.07 -23.45 0.08
C TYR A 364 6.17 -22.31 -0.42
N ARG A 365 4.86 -22.53 -0.58
CA ARG A 365 3.95 -21.50 -1.11
C ARG A 365 3.55 -20.45 -0.08
N ASP A 366 3.57 -20.81 1.20
CA ASP A 366 3.09 -19.98 2.35
C ASP A 366 4.14 -18.98 2.86
N ARG A 367 5.35 -19.00 2.29
CA ARG A 367 6.48 -18.11 2.66
C ARG A 367 6.80 -17.08 1.58
N ARG A 368 5.97 -16.97 0.53
CA ARG A 368 6.25 -16.15 -0.66
C ARG A 368 6.06 -14.67 -0.33
N GLY A 369 7.14 -13.89 -0.45
CA GLY A 369 7.15 -12.46 -0.12
C GLY A 369 7.01 -12.11 1.38
N ALA A 370 7.11 -13.08 2.29
CA ALA A 370 7.06 -12.81 3.72
C ALA A 370 8.19 -11.85 4.16
N GLU A 371 7.89 -10.89 5.03
CA GLU A 371 8.90 -9.96 5.58
C GLU A 371 9.82 -10.68 6.59
N ALA A 372 9.29 -11.70 7.28
CA ALA A 372 10.04 -12.51 8.24
C ALA A 372 9.59 -13.98 8.21
N VAL A 373 10.49 -14.87 8.63
CA VAL A 373 10.19 -16.26 9.00
C VAL A 373 10.11 -16.34 10.51
N VAL A 374 9.10 -17.04 11.02
CA VAL A 374 8.87 -17.24 12.45
C VAL A 374 9.00 -18.72 12.79
N GLU A 375 9.77 -19.04 13.82
CA GLU A 375 9.97 -20.40 14.34
C GLU A 375 9.69 -20.44 15.84
N ILE A 376 9.04 -21.49 16.34
CA ILE A 376 8.81 -21.70 17.76
C ILE A 376 9.81 -22.74 18.26
N VAL A 377 10.65 -22.37 19.22
CA VAL A 377 11.71 -23.22 19.79
C VAL A 377 11.53 -23.43 21.29
N GLU A 378 12.06 -24.53 21.82
CA GLU A 378 12.10 -24.77 23.27
C GLU A 378 13.40 -24.21 23.87
N GLU A 379 13.30 -23.55 25.03
CA GLU A 379 14.40 -22.81 25.71
C GLU A 379 15.68 -23.64 25.94
N GLY A 380 15.60 -24.97 25.97
CA GLY A 380 16.74 -25.88 26.13
C GLY A 380 17.58 -26.17 24.87
N ARG A 381 17.17 -25.70 23.68
CA ARG A 381 17.85 -25.98 22.40
C ARG A 381 18.62 -24.79 21.80
N VAL A 382 18.61 -23.64 22.46
CA VAL A 382 19.17 -22.38 21.91
C VAL A 382 20.69 -22.24 22.15
N ASP A 383 21.30 -23.05 23.03
CA ASP A 383 22.74 -23.01 23.34
C ASP A 383 23.37 -24.42 23.44
N GLU A 384 23.91 -24.97 22.35
CA GLU A 384 24.77 -26.18 22.40
C GLU A 384 26.28 -25.88 22.49
N ALA A 385 26.69 -24.63 22.79
CA ALA A 385 28.11 -24.29 22.92
C ALA A 385 28.60 -24.00 24.35
N SER A 386 27.72 -23.88 25.36
CA SER A 386 28.19 -23.56 26.71
C SER A 386 27.13 -23.76 27.79
N ARG A 387 27.10 -24.94 28.42
CA ARG A 387 26.94 -25.07 29.88
C ARG A 387 27.23 -26.47 30.39
N VAL A 388 27.88 -26.47 31.54
CA VAL A 388 28.22 -27.62 32.36
C VAL A 388 26.98 -28.01 33.17
N ASP A 389 26.76 -29.31 33.23
CA ASP A 389 25.75 -30.06 33.99
C ASP A 389 25.63 -29.62 35.45
N GLU A 390 24.47 -29.07 35.85
CA GLU A 390 23.93 -29.22 37.21
C GLU A 390 22.39 -29.28 37.13
N GLY A 391 21.85 -30.44 37.50
CA GLY A 391 20.43 -30.75 37.42
C GLY A 391 19.54 -29.93 38.36
N ILE A 392 18.42 -29.46 37.82
CA ILE A 392 17.25 -29.01 38.57
C ILE A 392 15.98 -29.59 37.92
N ASP A 393 15.09 -30.01 38.81
CA ASP A 393 13.82 -30.71 38.69
C ASP A 393 12.80 -30.09 37.70
N GLY A 394 12.17 -30.94 36.87
CA GLY A 394 10.76 -30.88 36.44
C GLY A 394 10.12 -29.60 35.87
N GLY A 395 10.88 -28.58 35.43
CA GLY A 395 10.32 -27.34 34.88
C GLY A 395 9.73 -27.52 33.47
N VAL A 396 8.47 -27.13 33.25
CA VAL A 396 7.85 -27.09 31.92
C VAL A 396 8.66 -26.13 31.04
N ALA A 397 9.30 -26.64 29.99
CA ALA A 397 10.11 -25.84 29.07
C ALA A 397 9.34 -24.60 28.59
N SER A 398 9.93 -23.41 28.76
CA SER A 398 9.35 -22.21 28.17
C SER A 398 9.61 -22.24 26.65
N ARG A 399 8.60 -21.82 25.88
CA ARG A 399 8.70 -21.74 24.42
C ARG A 399 9.11 -20.31 24.05
N LEU A 400 9.99 -20.21 23.06
CA LEU A 400 10.46 -18.95 22.48
C LEU A 400 10.01 -18.89 21.02
N VAL A 401 9.86 -17.67 20.53
CA VAL A 401 9.55 -17.36 19.13
C VAL A 401 10.78 -16.67 18.55
N VAL A 402 11.36 -17.25 17.50
CA VAL A 402 12.49 -16.70 16.77
C VAL A 402 11.96 -16.13 15.46
N LYS A 403 11.94 -14.80 15.34
CA LYS A 403 11.51 -14.06 14.15
C LYS A 403 12.73 -13.57 13.39
N ARG A 404 12.95 -14.05 12.16
CA ARG A 404 14.08 -13.67 11.31
C ARG A 404 13.61 -12.94 10.06
N ARG A 405 14.08 -11.71 9.85
CA ARG A 405 13.73 -10.92 8.65
C ARG A 405 14.47 -11.42 7.41
N VAL A 406 13.72 -11.71 6.36
CA VAL A 406 14.26 -12.33 5.13
C VAL A 406 14.79 -11.25 4.18
N PRO A 407 15.97 -11.44 3.56
CA PRO A 407 16.48 -10.51 2.56
C PRO A 407 15.53 -10.35 1.37
N LYS A 408 15.34 -9.11 0.91
CA LYS A 408 14.55 -8.78 -0.28
C LYS A 408 15.46 -8.56 -1.48
N ARG A 409 15.36 -9.42 -2.49
CA ARG A 409 16.26 -9.43 -3.66
C ARG A 409 16.08 -8.25 -4.61
N TYR A 410 14.94 -7.57 -4.56
CA TYR A 410 14.67 -6.41 -5.39
C TYR A 410 15.43 -5.15 -4.92
N ARG A 411 15.98 -5.13 -3.70
CA ARG A 411 16.72 -3.98 -3.16
C ARG A 411 18.21 -4.17 -3.30
N HIS A 412 18.96 -3.07 -3.32
CA HIS A 412 20.39 -3.11 -3.07
C HIS A 412 20.71 -3.87 -1.77
N PRO A 413 21.71 -4.78 -1.76
CA PRO A 413 22.02 -5.60 -0.59
C PRO A 413 22.38 -4.82 0.69
N GLU A 414 23.02 -3.66 0.54
CA GLU A 414 23.35 -2.80 1.68
C GLU A 414 22.12 -2.09 2.25
N LEU A 415 21.22 -1.64 1.37
CA LEU A 415 19.93 -1.04 1.74
C LEU A 415 19.08 -2.06 2.49
N ASP A 416 18.93 -3.25 1.94
CA ASP A 416 18.19 -4.36 2.56
C ASP A 416 18.75 -4.70 3.93
N ARG A 417 20.08 -4.80 4.06
CA ARG A 417 20.74 -5.09 5.35
C ARG A 417 20.44 -3.99 6.37
N SER A 418 20.56 -2.72 5.98
CA SER A 418 20.27 -1.57 6.85
C SER A 418 18.82 -1.60 7.35
N ILE A 419 17.86 -1.73 6.42
CA ILE A 419 16.42 -1.77 6.74
C ILE A 419 16.09 -2.93 7.68
N ARG A 420 16.59 -4.15 7.38
CA ARG A 420 16.31 -5.32 8.24
C ARG A 420 16.88 -5.14 9.64
N ARG A 421 18.09 -4.60 9.76
CA ARG A 421 18.68 -4.26 11.06
C ARG A 421 17.80 -3.25 11.81
N ASP A 422 17.48 -2.11 11.18
CA ASP A 422 16.83 -1.00 11.86
C ASP A 422 15.41 -1.37 12.28
N ARG A 423 14.70 -2.14 11.47
CA ARG A 423 13.38 -2.69 11.84
C ARG A 423 13.44 -3.73 12.95
N THR A 424 14.46 -4.58 12.98
CA THR A 424 14.64 -5.55 14.07
C THR A 424 14.82 -4.82 15.40
N VAL A 425 15.65 -3.78 15.41
CA VAL A 425 15.87 -2.93 16.59
C VAL A 425 14.60 -2.15 16.97
N SER A 426 13.92 -1.56 15.98
CA SER A 426 12.69 -0.80 16.20
C SER A 426 11.57 -1.68 16.77
N GLU A 427 11.35 -2.86 16.20
CA GLU A 427 10.32 -3.81 16.69
C GLU A 427 10.60 -4.25 18.13
N ALA A 428 11.84 -4.61 18.45
CA ALA A 428 12.24 -4.96 19.81
C ALA A 428 11.97 -3.83 20.81
N ARG A 429 12.32 -2.60 20.41
CA ARG A 429 12.13 -1.39 21.20
C ARG A 429 10.64 -1.12 21.43
N LEU A 430 9.84 -1.08 20.37
CA LEU A 430 8.40 -0.80 20.43
C LEU A 430 7.66 -1.88 21.23
N THR A 431 7.99 -3.16 21.04
CA THR A 431 7.42 -4.26 21.83
C THR A 431 7.65 -4.05 23.33
N SER A 432 8.86 -3.61 23.70
CA SER A 432 9.23 -3.33 25.10
C SER A 432 8.62 -2.03 25.65
N GLU A 433 8.46 -1.01 24.81
CA GLU A 433 7.79 0.26 25.15
C GLU A 433 6.28 0.06 25.37
N ALA A 434 5.61 -0.68 24.48
CA ALA A 434 4.20 -1.05 24.62
C ALA A 434 3.97 -1.81 25.95
N ARG A 435 4.86 -2.73 26.31
CA ARG A 435 4.82 -3.44 27.59
C ARG A 435 4.91 -2.49 28.79
N ARG A 436 5.82 -1.51 28.74
CA ARG A 436 5.96 -0.49 29.78
C ARG A 436 4.74 0.43 29.87
N ALA A 437 4.03 0.63 28.77
CA ALA A 437 2.75 1.35 28.73
C ALA A 437 1.56 0.51 29.24
N GLY A 438 1.78 -0.72 29.71
CA GLY A 438 0.74 -1.58 30.28
C GLY A 438 -0.07 -2.36 29.23
N VAL A 439 0.46 -2.49 28.01
CA VAL A 439 -0.08 -3.39 26.98
C VAL A 439 0.62 -4.76 27.09
N PRO A 440 -0.10 -5.87 27.27
CA PRO A 440 0.49 -7.20 27.21
C PRO A 440 1.10 -7.48 25.83
N THR A 441 2.43 -7.62 25.79
CA THR A 441 3.22 -7.99 24.60
C THR A 441 4.25 -9.05 25.00
N PRO A 442 4.84 -9.81 24.06
CA PRO A 442 5.93 -10.74 24.37
C PRO A 442 7.11 -10.07 25.09
N LEU A 443 7.77 -10.79 26.02
CA LEU A 443 9.09 -10.37 26.46
C LEU A 443 10.09 -10.50 25.32
N VAL A 444 10.93 -9.48 25.12
CA VAL A 444 12.09 -9.57 24.22
C VAL A 444 13.22 -10.25 24.99
N HIS A 445 13.62 -11.43 24.55
CA HIS A 445 14.70 -12.21 25.16
C HIS A 445 16.06 -11.86 24.55
N ASP A 446 16.14 -11.76 23.23
CA ASP A 446 17.37 -11.46 22.51
C ASP A 446 17.12 -10.71 21.21
N VAL A 447 18.10 -9.89 20.79
CA VAL A 447 18.07 -9.10 19.56
C VAL A 447 19.40 -9.31 18.83
N ASP A 448 19.45 -10.28 17.92
CA ASP A 448 20.59 -10.54 17.06
C ASP A 448 20.52 -9.64 15.81
N VAL A 449 21.09 -8.45 15.96
CA VAL A 449 21.14 -7.43 14.90
C VAL A 449 21.88 -7.90 13.64
N PRO A 450 23.08 -8.53 13.71
CA PRO A 450 23.76 -9.05 12.53
C PRO A 450 22.92 -10.00 11.67
N ASN A 451 22.12 -10.86 12.29
CA ASN A 451 21.26 -11.81 11.59
C ASN A 451 19.82 -11.31 11.38
N ALA A 452 19.51 -10.07 11.79
CA ALA A 452 18.16 -9.50 11.79
C ALA A 452 17.13 -10.45 12.40
N THR A 453 17.47 -10.98 13.58
CA THR A 453 16.70 -11.99 14.30
C THR A 453 16.28 -11.47 15.67
N LEU A 454 15.02 -11.65 16.00
CA LEU A 454 14.40 -11.24 17.25
C LEU A 454 13.86 -12.47 17.96
N THR A 455 14.31 -12.70 19.20
CA THR A 455 13.84 -13.80 20.04
C THR A 455 12.87 -13.26 21.08
N LEU A 456 11.64 -13.74 21.02
CA LEU A 456 10.51 -13.30 21.83
C LEU A 456 9.98 -14.43 22.70
N GLN A 457 9.32 -14.09 23.79
CA GLN A 457 8.51 -15.05 24.55
C GLN A 457 7.36 -15.56 23.69
N HIS A 458 7.11 -16.87 23.70
CA HIS A 458 5.87 -17.39 23.13
C HIS A 458 4.68 -17.00 24.02
N VAL A 459 3.69 -16.30 23.47
CA VAL A 459 2.50 -15.82 24.19
C VAL A 459 1.21 -16.26 23.49
N GLY A 460 0.18 -16.52 24.29
CA GLY A 460 -1.09 -17.09 23.85
C GLY A 460 -0.95 -18.50 23.28
N ASP A 461 -2.09 -19.17 23.16
CA ASP A 461 -2.21 -20.53 22.63
C ASP A 461 -2.42 -20.49 21.11
N HIS A 462 -3.26 -19.57 20.63
CA HIS A 462 -3.56 -19.36 19.20
C HIS A 462 -3.82 -17.87 18.90
N ASP A 463 -3.95 -17.52 17.62
CA ASP A 463 -4.33 -16.17 17.21
C ASP A 463 -5.84 -15.96 17.32
N LEU A 464 -6.29 -14.72 17.48
CA LEU A 464 -7.70 -14.39 17.62
C LEU A 464 -8.50 -14.82 16.38
N ALA A 465 -7.91 -14.79 15.19
CA ALA A 465 -8.58 -15.16 13.95
C ALA A 465 -9.13 -16.61 14.01
N ALA A 466 -8.40 -17.54 14.62
CA ALA A 466 -8.82 -18.94 14.75
C ALA A 466 -10.14 -19.14 15.54
N ASP A 467 -10.51 -18.21 16.44
CA ASP A 467 -11.80 -18.26 17.16
C ASP A 467 -12.93 -17.53 16.44
N LEU A 468 -12.62 -16.71 15.43
CA LEU A 468 -13.60 -15.96 14.64
C LEU A 468 -14.11 -16.77 13.43
N ASP A 469 -13.29 -17.69 12.92
CA ASP A 469 -13.49 -18.43 11.65
C ASP A 469 -14.52 -19.58 11.73
N GLY A 470 -15.40 -19.59 12.73
CA GLY A 470 -16.64 -20.37 12.68
C GLY A 470 -16.48 -21.89 12.53
N VAL A 471 -15.42 -22.54 13.05
CA VAL A 471 -15.44 -23.99 13.36
C VAL A 471 -14.65 -24.28 14.63
N SER A 472 -15.27 -24.03 15.80
CA SER A 472 -14.96 -24.84 16.96
C SER A 472 -16.23 -25.36 17.61
N LYS A 473 -16.51 -26.63 17.31
CA LYS A 473 -17.40 -27.53 18.07
C LYS A 473 -16.95 -27.73 19.54
N ALA A 474 -16.15 -26.84 20.11
CA ALA A 474 -15.65 -26.90 21.49
C ALA A 474 -16.49 -26.08 22.47
N THR A 475 -17.16 -25.00 22.03
CA THR A 475 -17.86 -24.08 22.94
C THR A 475 -19.22 -24.61 23.41
N GLU A 476 -19.83 -25.56 22.69
CA GLU A 476 -21.10 -26.20 23.13
C GLU A 476 -20.93 -27.20 24.29
N LYS A 477 -19.70 -27.52 24.74
CA LYS A 477 -19.47 -28.55 25.78
C LYS A 477 -19.03 -28.07 27.15
N ARG A 478 -18.88 -26.77 27.40
CA ARG A 478 -18.61 -26.25 28.75
C ARG A 478 -19.83 -25.47 29.25
N GLY A 479 -20.61 -26.12 30.12
CA GLY A 479 -21.82 -25.57 30.70
C GLY A 479 -21.54 -24.25 31.43
N ALA A 480 -22.35 -23.24 31.09
CA ALA A 480 -22.22 -21.88 31.57
C ALA A 480 -22.45 -21.78 33.09
N ALA A 481 -21.49 -21.16 33.79
CA ALA A 481 -21.69 -20.60 35.11
C ALA A 481 -21.49 -19.07 35.04
N GLU A 482 -22.36 -18.31 35.72
CA GLU A 482 -22.37 -16.85 35.71
C GLU A 482 -21.01 -16.28 36.16
N GLY A 483 -20.33 -15.60 35.23
CA GLY A 483 -18.94 -15.12 35.36
C GLY A 483 -18.12 -15.20 34.06
N GLU A 484 -18.65 -15.83 33.00
CA GLU A 484 -17.95 -16.14 31.74
C GLU A 484 -18.08 -15.10 30.61
N ASN A 485 -18.52 -13.88 30.88
CA ASN A 485 -18.66 -12.85 29.83
C ASN A 485 -17.34 -12.42 29.15
N SER A 486 -16.20 -12.67 29.79
CA SER A 486 -14.85 -12.39 29.25
C SER A 486 -14.24 -13.53 28.43
N ARG A 487 -14.99 -14.63 28.19
CA ARG A 487 -14.53 -15.81 27.43
C ARG A 487 -15.22 -15.97 26.08
N ARG A 488 -15.71 -14.86 25.53
CA ARG A 488 -16.30 -14.83 24.19
C ARG A 488 -15.44 -13.96 23.28
N PRO A 489 -15.44 -14.20 21.97
CA PRO A 489 -14.64 -13.40 21.04
C PRO A 489 -14.88 -11.88 21.15
N GLU A 490 -16.08 -11.45 21.55
CA GLU A 490 -16.41 -10.05 21.85
C GLU A 490 -15.61 -9.50 23.03
N GLY A 491 -15.39 -10.33 24.06
CA GLY A 491 -14.55 -9.97 25.21
C GLY A 491 -13.10 -9.74 24.82
N TRP A 492 -12.54 -10.59 23.96
CA TRP A 492 -11.20 -10.39 23.43
C TRP A 492 -11.12 -9.18 22.51
N ALA A 493 -12.10 -8.97 21.63
CA ALA A 493 -12.16 -7.78 20.77
C ALA A 493 -12.20 -6.50 21.61
N ARG A 494 -13.00 -6.48 22.69
CA ARG A 494 -13.01 -5.37 23.66
C ARG A 494 -11.61 -5.13 24.24
N THR A 495 -10.94 -6.17 24.73
CA THR A 495 -9.59 -6.05 25.30
C THR A 495 -8.56 -5.56 24.28
N VAL A 496 -8.65 -5.95 23.01
CA VAL A 496 -7.82 -5.38 21.93
C VAL A 496 -8.05 -3.87 21.83
N GLY A 497 -9.31 -3.43 21.87
CA GLY A 497 -9.66 -1.99 21.89
C GLY A 497 -9.02 -1.25 23.06
N GLU A 498 -9.06 -1.84 24.26
CA GLU A 498 -8.40 -1.28 25.45
C GLU A 498 -6.88 -1.21 25.30
N HIS A 499 -6.25 -2.22 24.68
CA HIS A 499 -4.82 -2.26 24.43
C HIS A 499 -4.37 -1.19 23.43
N LEU A 500 -5.09 -1.03 22.31
CA LEU A 500 -4.81 0.03 21.35
C LEU A 500 -5.02 1.41 21.97
N ALA A 501 -6.04 1.60 22.81
CA ALA A 501 -6.21 2.86 23.55
C ALA A 501 -5.02 3.22 24.43
N ARG A 502 -4.44 2.24 25.15
CA ARG A 502 -3.22 2.43 25.95
C ARG A 502 -2.01 2.73 25.09
N LEU A 503 -1.86 2.01 23.97
CA LEU A 503 -0.79 2.22 23.00
C LEU A 503 -0.82 3.66 22.45
N HIS A 504 -1.99 4.10 21.97
CA HIS A 504 -2.20 5.44 21.42
C HIS A 504 -1.98 6.53 22.48
N SER A 505 -2.39 6.28 23.73
CA SER A 505 -2.11 7.19 24.85
C SER A 505 -0.62 7.36 25.15
N ALA A 506 0.20 6.35 24.83
CA ALA A 506 1.65 6.42 24.90
C ALA A 506 2.29 7.06 23.64
N GLY A 507 1.49 7.53 22.68
CA GLY A 507 1.96 8.11 21.42
C GLY A 507 2.51 7.08 20.44
N MET A 508 2.09 5.82 20.57
CA MET A 508 2.53 4.70 19.75
C MET A 508 1.40 4.24 18.83
N VAL A 509 1.76 3.80 17.63
CA VAL A 509 0.89 3.19 16.61
C VAL A 509 1.42 1.78 16.38
N HIS A 510 0.53 0.79 16.34
CA HIS A 510 0.86 -0.61 16.04
C HIS A 510 1.20 -0.78 14.56
N GLY A 511 0.43 -0.15 13.68
CA GLY A 511 0.63 -0.13 12.23
C GLY A 511 0.14 -1.37 11.47
N ASP A 512 -0.17 -2.45 12.18
CA ASP A 512 -0.76 -3.70 11.63
C ASP A 512 -1.56 -4.50 12.68
N PRO A 513 -2.48 -3.89 13.44
CA PRO A 513 -3.24 -4.62 14.44
C PRO A 513 -4.32 -5.47 13.75
N THR A 514 -3.99 -6.70 13.35
CA THR A 514 -4.94 -7.65 12.75
C THR A 514 -5.32 -8.76 13.72
N THR A 515 -6.42 -9.45 13.47
CA THR A 515 -6.83 -10.66 14.23
C THR A 515 -5.75 -11.75 14.30
N ARG A 516 -4.82 -11.79 13.33
CA ARG A 516 -3.66 -12.71 13.34
C ARG A 516 -2.49 -12.23 14.20
N ASN A 517 -2.38 -10.92 14.42
CA ASN A 517 -1.38 -10.28 15.28
C ASN A 517 -1.89 -10.10 16.73
N VAL A 518 -3.01 -10.73 17.06
CA VAL A 518 -3.54 -10.82 18.42
C VAL A 518 -3.47 -12.27 18.88
N ARG A 519 -2.80 -12.53 20.00
CA ARG A 519 -2.68 -13.87 20.59
C ARG A 519 -3.58 -14.00 21.81
N VAL A 520 -4.34 -15.09 21.91
CA VAL A 520 -5.27 -15.37 23.01
C VAL A 520 -4.89 -16.65 23.75
N GLY A 521 -5.17 -16.77 25.05
CA GLY A 521 -4.86 -18.00 25.81
C GLY A 521 -5.74 -18.28 27.03
N ASP A 522 -5.75 -19.53 27.54
CA ASP A 522 -6.62 -19.96 28.66
C ASP A 522 -5.95 -19.81 30.04
N ARG A 523 -6.60 -19.04 30.92
CA ARG A 523 -6.15 -18.58 32.25
C ARG A 523 -5.75 -19.70 33.23
N ARG A 524 -6.21 -20.94 33.02
CA ARG A 524 -5.93 -22.08 33.92
C ARG A 524 -4.51 -22.64 33.79
N LEU A 525 -3.85 -22.49 32.64
CA LEU A 525 -2.47 -22.99 32.46
C LEU A 525 -1.40 -22.00 32.96
N ASN A 526 -1.75 -20.71 33.06
CA ASN A 526 -0.81 -19.66 33.49
C ASN A 526 -0.76 -19.45 35.01
N ALA A 527 -1.84 -19.77 35.74
CA ALA A 527 -1.88 -19.70 37.20
C ALA A 527 -0.97 -20.75 37.88
N ASP A 528 -0.89 -21.96 37.33
CA ASP A 528 -0.03 -23.04 37.84
C ASP A 528 1.47 -22.78 37.60
N ARG A 529 1.84 -21.79 36.77
CA ARG A 529 3.22 -21.51 36.36
C ARG A 529 3.94 -20.42 37.17
N THR A 530 3.24 -19.52 37.84
CA THR A 530 3.90 -18.31 38.41
C THR A 530 3.83 -18.17 39.93
N GLY A 531 3.05 -18.99 40.64
CA GLY A 531 3.07 -19.08 42.11
C GLY A 531 2.92 -17.76 42.89
N ARG A 532 2.47 -16.68 42.24
CA ARG A 532 2.32 -15.35 42.84
C ARG A 532 0.97 -14.76 42.44
N GLU A 533 0.05 -14.79 43.39
CA GLU A 533 -1.21 -14.05 43.34
C GLU A 533 -0.90 -12.54 43.47
N GLY A 534 -0.88 -11.84 42.34
CA GLY A 534 -0.76 -10.38 42.25
C GLY A 534 -1.95 -9.78 41.52
N VAL A 535 -2.46 -8.67 42.05
CA VAL A 535 -3.78 -8.05 41.75
C VAL A 535 -3.90 -7.41 40.34
N ASP A 536 -2.88 -7.52 39.47
CA ASP A 536 -2.89 -6.95 38.10
C ASP A 536 -3.05 -7.99 36.96
N GLN A 537 -3.22 -9.28 37.27
CA GLN A 537 -3.34 -10.36 36.28
C GLN A 537 -4.75 -10.52 35.67
N ALA A 538 -5.63 -9.53 35.82
CA ALA A 538 -7.01 -9.64 35.34
C ALA A 538 -7.17 -9.55 33.81
N ALA A 539 -6.15 -9.06 33.09
CA ALA A 539 -6.20 -8.75 31.66
C ALA A 539 -5.28 -9.61 30.76
N ALA A 540 -4.48 -10.52 31.30
CA ALA A 540 -3.38 -11.18 30.56
C ALA A 540 -3.80 -12.43 29.75
N ASP A 541 -4.97 -12.37 29.10
CA ASP A 541 -5.46 -13.43 28.19
C ASP A 541 -5.43 -12.99 26.71
N VAL A 542 -5.04 -11.74 26.43
CA VAL A 542 -4.90 -11.17 25.08
C VAL A 542 -3.56 -10.44 24.98
N PHE A 543 -2.79 -10.70 23.93
CA PHE A 543 -1.50 -10.09 23.68
C PHE A 543 -1.46 -9.48 22.29
N LEU A 544 -0.87 -8.28 22.17
CA LEU A 544 -0.49 -7.72 20.86
C LEU A 544 0.91 -8.20 20.50
N ILE A 545 1.07 -8.68 19.27
CA ILE A 545 2.34 -9.14 18.70
C ILE A 545 2.62 -8.44 17.37
N ASP A 546 3.85 -8.56 16.88
CA ASP A 546 4.30 -7.98 15.61
C ASP A 546 4.20 -6.44 15.53
N PHE A 547 5.09 -5.76 16.25
CA PHE A 547 5.30 -4.31 16.11
C PHE A 547 6.24 -3.96 14.94
N GLY A 548 6.34 -4.83 13.93
CA GLY A 548 7.26 -4.65 12.81
C GLY A 548 6.95 -3.42 11.95
N LEU A 549 5.69 -2.97 11.96
CA LEU A 549 5.21 -1.75 11.29
C LEU A 549 4.93 -0.59 12.25
N GLY A 550 5.19 -0.78 13.55
CA GLY A 550 4.87 0.22 14.56
C GLY A 550 5.74 1.46 14.47
N TYR A 551 5.19 2.59 14.91
CA TYR A 551 5.90 3.87 14.96
C TYR A 551 5.31 4.78 16.04
N HIS A 552 5.97 5.90 16.29
CA HIS A 552 5.43 6.92 17.19
C HIS A 552 4.66 7.98 16.40
N SER A 553 3.44 8.28 16.83
CA SER A 553 2.64 9.38 16.32
C SER A 553 1.63 9.84 17.36
N GLY A 554 1.39 11.16 17.37
CA GLY A 554 0.29 11.78 18.12
C GLY A 554 -0.87 12.22 17.22
N HIS A 555 -0.85 11.88 15.93
CA HIS A 555 -1.92 12.25 15.00
C HIS A 555 -3.13 11.35 15.18
N VAL A 556 -4.30 11.97 15.34
CA VAL A 556 -5.60 11.28 15.49
C VAL A 556 -5.89 10.37 14.28
N GLU A 557 -5.43 10.75 13.08
CA GLU A 557 -5.57 9.98 11.84
C GLU A 557 -4.89 8.61 11.93
N ASP A 558 -3.62 8.58 12.37
CA ASP A 558 -2.83 7.36 12.48
C ASP A 558 -3.49 6.38 13.46
N HIS A 559 -3.96 6.91 14.59
CA HIS A 559 -4.68 6.12 15.61
C HIS A 559 -6.02 5.60 15.09
N ALA A 560 -6.76 6.39 14.31
CA ALA A 560 -8.02 5.96 13.72
C ALA A 560 -7.79 4.87 12.67
N MET A 561 -6.66 4.94 11.95
CA MET A 561 -6.28 3.94 10.97
C MET A 561 -5.95 2.58 11.61
N ASP A 562 -5.24 2.57 12.74
CA ASP A 562 -5.01 1.35 13.51
C ASP A 562 -6.33 0.66 13.89
N LEU A 563 -7.34 1.42 14.35
CA LEU A 563 -8.65 0.86 14.66
C LEU A 563 -9.35 0.31 13.42
N HIS A 564 -9.27 1.05 12.30
CA HIS A 564 -9.87 0.64 11.04
C HIS A 564 -9.25 -0.65 10.48
N VAL A 565 -7.92 -0.82 10.58
CA VAL A 565 -7.22 -2.04 10.16
C VAL A 565 -7.69 -3.25 10.95
N PHE A 566 -7.82 -3.11 12.27
CA PHE A 566 -8.32 -4.20 13.11
C PHE A 566 -9.75 -4.59 12.73
N GLU A 567 -10.63 -3.62 12.57
CA GLU A 567 -12.02 -3.86 12.16
C GLU A 567 -12.11 -4.53 10.80
N GLY A 568 -11.32 -4.08 9.82
CA GLY A 568 -11.23 -4.71 8.51
C GLY A 568 -10.81 -6.18 8.63
N SER A 569 -9.85 -6.50 9.50
CA SER A 569 -9.44 -7.88 9.75
C SER A 569 -10.51 -8.72 10.45
N VAL A 570 -11.32 -8.12 11.33
CA VAL A 570 -12.48 -8.77 11.95
C VAL A 570 -13.57 -9.06 10.92
N VAL A 571 -13.92 -8.09 10.07
CA VAL A 571 -14.89 -8.27 8.96
C VAL A 571 -14.45 -9.38 8.02
N ALA A 572 -13.15 -9.48 7.73
CA ALA A 572 -12.61 -10.49 6.84
C ALA A 572 -12.63 -11.91 7.44
N THR A 573 -12.55 -12.03 8.76
CA THR A 573 -12.37 -13.33 9.44
C THR A 573 -13.66 -13.86 10.07
N ALA A 574 -14.50 -12.98 10.62
CA ALA A 574 -15.64 -13.39 11.45
C ALA A 574 -16.90 -13.64 10.61
N ALA A 575 -17.64 -14.70 10.96
CA ALA A 575 -18.95 -14.96 10.36
C ALA A 575 -20.01 -13.90 10.75
N GLU A 576 -19.93 -13.37 11.98
CA GLU A 576 -20.77 -12.29 12.51
C GLU A 576 -19.87 -11.18 13.07
N PRO A 577 -19.39 -10.24 12.23
CA PRO A 577 -18.40 -9.25 12.64
C PRO A 577 -18.95 -8.09 13.48
N GLU A 578 -20.22 -7.73 13.33
CA GLU A 578 -20.79 -6.52 13.96
C GLU A 578 -20.71 -6.52 15.50
N PRO A 579 -21.07 -7.60 16.22
CA PRO A 579 -20.95 -7.63 17.68
C PRO A 579 -19.49 -7.49 18.18
N LEU A 580 -18.53 -7.99 17.40
CA LEU A 580 -17.10 -7.91 17.72
C LEU A 580 -16.59 -6.49 17.55
N ILE A 581 -16.98 -5.84 16.47
CA ILE A 581 -16.65 -4.44 16.19
C ILE A 581 -17.24 -3.52 17.27
N GLU A 582 -18.52 -3.71 17.64
CA GLU A 582 -19.14 -2.95 18.73
C GLU A 582 -18.40 -3.13 20.07
N ALA A 583 -18.00 -4.37 20.38
CA ALA A 583 -17.26 -4.65 21.61
C ALA A 583 -15.85 -4.02 21.59
N PHE A 584 -15.15 -4.10 20.45
CA PHE A 584 -13.86 -3.47 20.21
C PHE A 584 -13.90 -1.95 20.38
N GLU A 585 -14.83 -1.27 19.68
CA GLU A 585 -15.01 0.18 19.82
C GLU A 585 -15.37 0.58 21.24
N SER A 586 -16.20 -0.21 21.92
CA SER A 586 -16.56 0.03 23.31
C SER A 586 -15.36 -0.07 24.26
N GLY A 587 -14.46 -1.03 24.03
CA GLY A 587 -13.20 -1.16 24.77
C GLY A 587 -12.26 0.01 24.53
N TYR A 588 -12.10 0.42 23.27
CA TYR A 588 -11.31 1.60 22.93
C TYR A 588 -11.89 2.87 23.56
N GLY A 589 -13.20 3.08 23.47
CA GLY A 589 -13.88 4.30 23.94
C GLY A 589 -13.85 4.52 25.46
N GLU A 590 -13.52 3.48 26.25
CA GLU A 590 -13.38 3.59 27.71
C GLU A 590 -12.08 4.30 28.13
N TYR A 591 -10.99 4.07 27.37
CA TYR A 591 -9.65 4.56 27.73
C TYR A 591 -9.02 5.48 26.67
N GLY A 592 -9.51 5.45 25.44
CA GLY A 592 -8.94 6.12 24.28
C GLY A 592 -9.48 7.53 24.04
N ASN A 593 -8.85 8.26 23.12
CA ASN A 593 -9.32 9.58 22.70
C ASN A 593 -10.61 9.44 21.85
N ARG A 594 -11.69 10.11 22.25
CA ARG A 594 -12.97 10.12 21.53
C ARG A 594 -12.85 10.66 20.10
N GLU A 595 -11.95 11.62 19.86
CA GLU A 595 -11.70 12.16 18.52
C GLU A 595 -11.25 11.08 17.54
N VAL A 596 -10.57 10.03 18.03
CA VAL A 596 -10.14 8.89 17.21
C VAL A 596 -11.34 8.06 16.75
N LEU A 597 -12.35 7.83 17.60
CA LEU A 597 -13.56 7.10 17.22
C LEU A 597 -14.45 7.93 16.27
N ASP A 598 -14.53 9.24 16.49
CA ASP A 598 -15.23 10.13 15.56
C ASP A 598 -14.54 10.11 14.20
N ARG A 599 -13.20 10.14 14.20
CA ARG A 599 -12.42 10.03 12.96
C ARG A 599 -12.51 8.64 12.31
N LEU A 600 -12.60 7.57 13.08
CA LEU A 600 -12.83 6.22 12.57
C LEU A 600 -14.16 6.13 11.80
N ARG A 601 -15.23 6.77 12.30
CA ARG A 601 -16.51 6.82 11.58
C ARG A 601 -16.41 7.56 10.26
N ASP A 602 -15.65 8.66 10.24
CA ASP A 602 -15.30 9.32 8.99
C ASP A 602 -14.57 8.32 8.07
N VAL A 603 -13.49 7.68 8.53
CA VAL A 603 -12.69 6.69 7.76
C VAL A 603 -13.53 5.51 7.25
N ARG A 604 -14.60 5.11 7.95
CA ARG A 604 -15.53 4.06 7.48
C ARG A 604 -16.48 4.55 6.38
N GLY A 605 -17.13 5.69 6.59
CA GLY A 605 -18.05 6.29 5.61
C GLY A 605 -17.33 6.74 4.34
N ARG A 606 -16.04 7.00 4.49
CA ARG A 606 -15.06 7.32 3.48
C ARG A 606 -14.20 6.09 3.24
N GLY A 607 -14.68 5.00 2.61
CA GLY A 607 -13.80 3.83 2.42
C GLY A 607 -12.45 4.29 1.85
N ARG A 608 -11.42 4.26 2.72
CA ARG A 608 -10.36 5.30 2.85
C ARG A 608 -10.56 6.60 2.03
N TYR A 609 -10.95 7.67 2.74
CA TYR A 609 -11.02 9.11 2.38
C TYR A 609 -12.18 9.60 1.46
N GLN A 610 -12.91 10.59 1.99
CA GLN A 610 -13.52 11.74 1.33
C GLN A 610 -12.63 12.92 1.72
#